data_AF-A0AAV6HHW3-F1
#
_entry.id   AF-A0AAV6HHW3-F1
#
_cell.length_a   1.000
_cell.length_b   1.000
_cell.length_c   1.000
_cell.angle_alpha   90.00
_cell.angle_beta   90.00
_cell.angle_gamma   90.00
#
_symmetry.space_group_name_H-M   'P 1'
#
loop_
_entity.id
_entity.type
_entity.pdbx_description
1 polymer ?
#
loop_
_entity_poly.entity_id
_entity_poly.type
_entity_poly.pdbx_seq_one_letter_code
_entity_poly.pdbx_strand_id
1 'polypeptide(L)'
;MVDLHQISCQTHCLKALSRALGKPVLEDIADFELRGKLKKVSESETLEDLKNATGPLQDYLANAGCLRQLTNISHKERLVEDVLLFQVVNRVRAPFERFREGLKTLGILSKIQEHPQAFHPILCHQPVHLTADKLDDLFEIQWSVEGSNRLNVECQIVTFWRDFLQDTEGLT
;
A
#
# COMPACT_ATOMS: atom_id res chain seq x y z
N MET A 1 2.54 -0.17 -12.14
CA MET A 1 2.45 -1.13 -11.03
C MET A 1 1.70 -0.45 -9.91
N VAL A 2 0.43 -0.77 -9.71
CA VAL A 2 -0.36 -0.17 -8.62
C VAL A 2 0.22 -0.68 -7.31
N ASP A 3 0.62 0.23 -6.42
CA ASP A 3 1.20 -0.15 -5.14
C ASP A 3 0.12 -0.82 -4.27
N LEU A 4 0.25 -2.13 -4.07
CA LEU A 4 -0.61 -2.93 -3.20
C LEU A 4 -0.73 -2.33 -1.77
N HIS A 5 0.23 -1.50 -1.35
CA HIS A 5 0.22 -0.80 -0.06
C HIS A 5 -0.79 0.35 0.00
N GLN A 6 -1.05 1.03 -1.12
CA GLN A 6 -2.06 2.09 -1.19
C GLN A 6 -3.48 1.49 -1.06
N ILE A 7 -3.66 0.25 -1.54
CA ILE A 7 -4.90 -0.53 -1.43
C ILE A 7 -5.14 -1.02 0.02
N SER A 8 -4.09 -1.47 0.71
CA SER A 8 -4.17 -1.88 2.13
C SER A 8 -4.60 -0.71 3.03
N CYS A 9 -4.01 0.47 2.82
CA CYS A 9 -4.36 1.68 3.57
C CYS A 9 -5.82 2.12 3.35
N GLN A 10 -6.32 2.03 2.10
CA GLN A 10 -7.71 2.37 1.77
C GLN A 10 -8.73 1.41 2.37
N THR A 11 -8.44 0.10 2.34
CA THR A 11 -9.30 -0.93 2.93
C THR A 11 -9.38 -0.78 4.45
N HIS A 12 -8.26 -0.43 5.11
CA HIS A 12 -8.25 -0.12 6.54
C HIS A 12 -9.03 1.15 6.88
N CYS A 13 -8.96 2.20 6.05
CA CYS A 13 -9.75 3.43 6.26
C CYS A 13 -11.27 3.17 6.21
N LEU A 14 -11.75 2.40 5.23
CA LEU A 14 -13.18 2.06 5.14
C LEU A 14 -13.64 1.14 6.30
N LYS A 15 -12.79 0.19 6.73
CA LYS A 15 -13.02 -0.63 7.94
C LYS A 15 -12.99 0.18 9.25
N ALA A 16 -12.12 1.20 9.32
CA ALA A 16 -12.06 2.13 10.46
C ALA A 16 -13.35 2.97 10.56
N LEU A 17 -13.90 3.39 9.41
CA LEU A 17 -15.19 4.09 9.35
C LEU A 17 -16.37 3.19 9.74
N SER A 18 -16.24 1.86 9.59
CA SER A 18 -17.23 0.85 9.98
C SER A 18 -16.97 0.18 11.35
N ARG A 19 -16.05 0.72 12.17
CA ARG A 19 -15.77 0.35 13.58
C ARG A 19 -15.09 -1.01 13.84
N ALA A 20 -14.44 -1.63 12.85
CA ALA A 20 -13.70 -2.88 13.07
C ALA A 20 -12.22 -2.73 12.68
N LEU A 21 -11.35 -2.36 13.63
CA LEU A 21 -9.91 -2.54 13.48
C LEU A 21 -9.43 -3.72 14.33
N GLY A 22 -8.78 -4.69 13.69
CA GLY A 22 -8.01 -5.70 14.39
C GLY A 22 -6.73 -5.12 15.01
N LYS A 23 -6.01 -5.92 15.80
CA LYS A 23 -4.67 -5.53 16.26
C LYS A 23 -3.73 -5.44 15.05
N PRO A 24 -2.91 -4.38 14.94
CA PRO A 24 -2.00 -4.22 13.81
C PRO A 24 -0.92 -5.30 13.82
N VAL A 25 -0.55 -5.76 12.63
CA VAL A 25 0.50 -6.75 12.38
C VAL A 25 1.62 -6.16 11.53
N LEU A 26 2.76 -6.85 11.41
CA LEU A 26 3.92 -6.35 10.66
C LEU A 26 3.59 -6.03 9.20
N GLU A 27 2.69 -6.80 8.61
CA GLU A 27 2.21 -6.66 7.23
C GLU A 27 1.45 -5.34 7.01
N ASP A 28 0.93 -4.73 8.07
CA ASP A 28 0.23 -3.44 8.00
C ASP A 28 1.19 -2.24 7.87
N ILE A 29 2.50 -2.45 8.07
CA ILE A 29 3.51 -1.43 7.82
C ILE A 29 3.79 -1.35 6.32
N ALA A 30 3.40 -0.21 5.72
CA ALA A 30 3.65 0.10 4.31
C ALA A 30 5.13 0.35 3.99
N ASP A 31 5.89 0.90 4.94
CA ASP A 31 7.33 1.14 4.78
C ASP A 31 8.09 -0.19 4.89
N PHE A 32 8.55 -0.71 3.74
CA PHE A 32 9.28 -1.97 3.66
C PHE A 32 10.59 -1.98 4.45
N GLU A 33 11.29 -0.84 4.49
CA GLU A 33 12.56 -0.74 5.19
C GLU A 33 12.32 -0.80 6.70
N LEU A 34 11.35 -0.03 7.19
CA LEU A 34 10.95 -0.06 8.59
C LEU A 34 10.40 -1.43 8.97
N ARG A 35 9.55 -2.04 8.13
CA ARG A 35 9.02 -3.38 8.35
C ARG A 35 10.13 -4.42 8.46
N GLY A 36 11.13 -4.35 7.56
CA GLY A 36 12.30 -5.22 7.59
C GLY A 36 13.12 -5.06 8.86
N LYS A 37 13.35 -3.83 9.32
CA LYS A 37 14.06 -3.55 10.58
C LYS A 37 13.26 -4.03 11.80
N LEU A 38 11.95 -3.78 11.85
CA LEU A 38 11.10 -4.20 12.96
C LEU A 38 10.93 -5.73 13.02
N LYS A 39 10.93 -6.40 11.86
CA LYS A 39 10.96 -7.87 11.78
C LYS A 39 12.20 -8.43 12.47
N LYS A 40 13.40 -7.87 12.20
CA LYS A 40 14.64 -8.27 12.89
C LYS A 40 14.55 -8.09 14.42
N VAL A 41 13.92 -7.00 14.87
CA VAL A 41 13.65 -6.77 16.30
C VAL A 41 12.75 -7.88 16.86
N SER A 42 11.68 -8.26 16.15
CA SER A 42 10.76 -9.33 16.59
C SER A 42 11.38 -10.73 16.63
N GLU A 43 12.35 -10.99 15.75
CA GLU A 43 13.06 -12.26 15.63
C GLU A 43 14.28 -12.36 16.58
N SER A 44 14.60 -11.30 17.32
CA SER A 44 15.72 -11.32 18.26
C SER A 44 15.51 -12.34 19.39
N GLU A 45 16.52 -13.18 19.63
CA GLU A 45 16.47 -14.23 20.66
C GLU A 45 17.26 -13.86 21.92
N THR A 46 18.28 -13.00 21.78
CA THR A 46 19.10 -12.53 22.91
C THR A 46 18.98 -11.02 23.13
N LEU A 47 19.32 -10.56 24.33
CA LEU A 47 19.34 -9.13 24.65
C LEU A 47 20.32 -8.35 23.76
N GLU A 48 21.44 -8.98 23.38
CA GLU A 48 22.44 -8.35 22.52
C GLU A 48 21.91 -8.21 21.09
N ASP A 49 21.28 -9.25 20.55
CA ASP A 49 20.62 -9.18 19.24
C ASP A 49 19.54 -8.10 19.21
N LEU A 50 18.74 -8.02 20.27
CA LEU A 50 17.69 -7.00 20.40
C LEU A 50 18.27 -5.58 20.37
N LYS A 51 19.38 -5.34 21.08
CA LYS A 51 20.07 -4.04 21.07
C LYS A 51 20.66 -3.73 19.70
N ASN A 52 21.28 -4.71 19.05
CA ASN A 52 21.85 -4.55 17.71
C ASN A 52 20.77 -4.29 16.66
N ALA A 53 19.63 -4.97 16.73
CA ALA A 53 18.49 -4.77 15.84
C ALA A 53 17.81 -3.41 16.05
N THR A 54 17.80 -2.89 17.28
CA THR A 54 17.19 -1.60 17.62
C THR A 54 18.13 -0.41 17.42
N GLY A 55 19.44 -0.62 17.36
CA GLY A 55 20.45 0.43 17.09
C GLY A 55 20.12 1.29 15.86
N PRO A 56 19.89 0.70 14.67
CA PRO A 56 19.52 1.43 13.45
C PRO A 56 18.15 2.12 13.51
N LEU A 57 17.35 1.87 14.54
CA LEU A 57 16.01 2.43 14.73
C LEU A 57 15.96 3.52 15.80
N GLN A 58 17.06 3.84 16.50
CA GLN A 58 17.00 4.72 17.67
C GLN A 58 16.33 6.08 17.42
N ASP A 59 16.75 6.81 16.39
CA ASP A 59 16.17 8.12 16.05
C ASP A 59 14.67 8.01 15.73
N TYR A 60 14.33 6.95 15.00
CA TYR A 60 12.94 6.66 14.66
C TYR A 60 12.11 6.32 15.92
N LEU A 61 12.63 5.49 16.82
CA LEU A 61 11.96 5.14 18.07
C LEU A 61 11.79 6.37 18.97
N ALA A 62 12.77 7.29 18.99
CA ALA A 62 12.66 8.54 19.73
C ALA A 62 11.52 9.40 19.20
N ASN A 63 11.47 9.60 17.88
CA ASN A 63 10.42 10.37 17.21
C ASN A 63 9.03 9.73 17.33
N ALA A 64 8.98 8.39 17.37
CA ALA A 64 7.76 7.63 17.59
C ALA A 64 7.29 7.60 19.06
N GLY A 65 8.12 8.07 20.00
CA GLY A 65 7.86 7.94 21.45
C GLY A 65 7.97 6.50 21.97
N CYS A 66 8.63 5.61 21.23
CA CYS A 66 8.82 4.20 21.56
C CYS A 66 10.20 3.90 22.16
N LEU A 67 11.14 4.86 22.13
CA LEU A 67 12.49 4.67 22.65
C LEU A 67 12.46 4.33 24.15
N ARG A 68 13.22 3.28 24.52
CA ARG A 68 13.34 2.82 25.91
C ARG A 68 14.66 2.10 26.14
N GLN A 69 15.03 2.01 27.42
CA GLN A 69 16.15 1.19 27.83
C GLN A 69 15.80 -0.30 27.71
N LEU A 70 16.65 -1.05 27.01
CA LEU A 70 16.51 -2.49 26.80
C LEU A 70 17.45 -3.21 27.77
N THR A 71 16.89 -3.63 28.91
CA THR A 71 17.61 -4.36 29.97
C THR A 71 17.26 -5.84 30.00
N ASN A 72 16.15 -6.25 29.38
CA ASN A 72 15.70 -7.63 29.30
C ASN A 72 15.10 -7.92 27.90
N ILE A 73 15.30 -9.13 27.40
CA ILE A 73 14.73 -9.61 26.14
C ILE A 73 13.19 -9.57 26.13
N SER A 74 12.56 -9.70 27.30
CA SER A 74 11.10 -9.61 27.46
C SER A 74 10.49 -8.24 27.12
N HIS A 75 11.33 -7.22 26.87
CA HIS A 75 10.85 -5.91 26.39
C HIS A 75 10.54 -5.92 24.89
N LYS A 76 10.97 -6.96 24.16
CA LYS A 76 10.83 -7.08 22.71
C LYS A 76 9.39 -7.00 22.25
N GLU A 77 8.52 -7.85 22.80
CA GLU A 77 7.11 -7.96 22.38
C GLU A 77 6.40 -6.62 22.52
N ARG A 78 6.61 -5.95 23.66
CA ARG A 78 6.03 -4.64 23.93
C ARG A 78 6.58 -3.55 23.02
N LEU A 79 7.89 -3.57 22.74
CA LEU A 79 8.49 -2.61 21.80
C LEU A 79 7.91 -2.76 20.39
N VAL A 80 7.76 -4.00 19.91
CA VAL A 80 7.18 -4.29 18.60
C VAL A 80 5.72 -3.82 18.56
N GLU A 81 4.93 -4.13 19.58
CA GLU A 81 3.53 -3.67 19.69
C GLU A 81 3.41 -2.14 19.70
N ASP A 82 4.25 -1.45 20.48
CA ASP A 82 4.24 0.02 20.57
C ASP A 82 4.57 0.66 19.20
N VAL A 83 5.56 0.13 18.48
CA VAL A 83 5.93 0.62 17.14
C VAL A 83 4.83 0.36 16.12
N LEU A 84 4.23 -0.83 16.14
CA LEU A 84 3.09 -1.19 15.28
C LEU A 84 1.91 -0.26 15.51
N LEU A 85 1.57 -0.01 16.78
CA LEU A 85 0.48 0.88 17.15
C LEU A 85 0.77 2.33 16.70
N PHE A 86 2.00 2.80 16.89
CA PHE A 86 2.39 4.12 16.41
C PHE A 86 2.22 4.26 14.89
N GLN A 87 2.78 3.30 14.14
CA GLN A 87 2.79 3.32 12.68
C GLN A 87 1.40 3.12 12.07
N VAL A 88 0.61 2.18 12.56
CA VAL A 88 -0.64 1.84 11.89
C VAL A 88 -1.79 2.71 12.39
N VAL A 89 -1.75 3.14 13.66
CA VAL A 89 -2.91 3.76 14.32
C VAL A 89 -2.63 5.20 14.75
N ASN A 90 -1.61 5.43 15.58
CA ASN A 90 -1.50 6.73 16.25
C ASN A 90 -1.14 7.87 15.30
N ARG A 91 -0.24 7.64 14.34
CA ARG A 91 0.18 8.68 13.38
C ARG A 91 -0.96 9.16 12.48
N VAL A 92 -1.95 8.31 12.20
CA VAL A 92 -3.09 8.63 11.32
C VAL A 92 -4.34 9.05 12.08
N ARG A 93 -4.38 8.88 13.41
CA ARG A 93 -5.57 9.13 14.24
C ARG A 93 -6.11 10.55 14.07
N ALA A 94 -5.28 11.57 14.26
CA ALA A 94 -5.73 12.96 14.21
C ALA A 94 -6.21 13.38 12.80
N PRO A 95 -5.48 13.11 11.70
CA PRO A 95 -5.99 13.31 10.35
C PRO A 95 -7.30 12.56 10.08
N PHE A 96 -7.40 11.30 10.53
CA PHE A 96 -8.58 10.46 10.33
C PHE A 96 -9.81 11.01 11.04
N GLU A 97 -9.70 11.43 12.31
CA GLU A 97 -10.83 12.03 13.02
C GLU A 97 -11.27 13.35 12.37
N ARG A 98 -10.33 14.18 11.92
CA ARG A 98 -10.68 15.41 11.18
C ARG A 98 -11.40 15.10 9.86
N PHE A 99 -10.95 14.08 9.14
CA PHE A 99 -11.64 13.62 7.94
C PHE A 99 -13.04 13.12 8.25
N ARG A 100 -13.19 12.33 9.32
CA ARG A 100 -14.49 11.83 9.79
C ARG A 100 -15.43 12.96 10.20
N GLU A 101 -14.95 13.99 10.90
CA GLU A 101 -15.76 15.19 11.18
C GLU A 101 -16.14 15.93 9.89
N GLY A 102 -15.23 16.06 8.93
CA GLY A 102 -15.54 16.63 7.61
C GLY A 102 -16.66 15.89 6.89
N LEU A 103 -16.67 14.56 6.94
CA LEU A 103 -17.74 13.73 6.36
C LEU A 103 -19.09 13.89 7.08
N LYS A 104 -19.10 14.31 8.35
CA LYS A 104 -20.36 14.58 9.08
C LYS A 104 -21.02 15.87 8.64
N THR A 105 -20.26 16.88 8.21
CA THR A 105 -20.78 18.22 7.87
C THR A 105 -21.95 18.19 6.90
N LEU A 106 -21.93 17.27 5.92
CA LEU A 106 -23.01 17.09 4.93
C LEU A 106 -23.76 15.75 5.10
N GLY A 107 -23.60 15.06 6.23
CA GLY A 107 -24.24 13.77 6.48
C GLY A 107 -23.73 12.61 5.61
N ILE A 108 -22.56 12.75 4.97
CA ILE A 108 -21.98 11.70 4.13
C ILE A 108 -21.56 10.50 4.98
N LEU A 109 -21.05 10.74 6.19
CA LEU A 109 -20.59 9.68 7.08
C LEU A 109 -21.71 8.67 7.40
N SER A 110 -22.94 9.14 7.69
CA SER A 110 -24.05 8.23 7.97
C SER A 110 -24.42 7.40 6.74
N LYS A 111 -24.39 8.00 5.55
CA LYS A 111 -24.66 7.28 4.29
C LYS A 111 -23.62 6.22 3.97
N ILE A 112 -22.34 6.50 4.24
CA ILE A 112 -21.26 5.50 4.12
C ILE A 112 -21.51 4.34 5.08
N GLN A 113 -21.94 4.61 6.31
CA GLN A 113 -22.23 3.58 7.32
C GLN A 113 -23.48 2.75 7.00
N GLU A 114 -24.52 3.38 6.44
CA GLU A 114 -25.76 2.71 6.00
C GLU A 114 -25.54 1.86 4.75
N HIS A 115 -24.65 2.29 3.83
CA HIS A 115 -24.48 1.67 2.51
C HIS A 115 -23.00 1.44 2.12
N PRO A 116 -22.19 0.72 2.92
CA PRO A 116 -20.75 0.61 2.70
C PRO A 116 -20.37 0.04 1.32
N GLN A 117 -21.17 -0.88 0.78
CA GLN A 117 -20.92 -1.49 -0.53
C GLN A 117 -21.08 -0.50 -1.70
N ALA A 118 -22.00 0.46 -1.59
CA ALA A 118 -22.20 1.46 -2.63
C ALA A 118 -21.03 2.47 -2.69
N PHE A 119 -20.41 2.76 -1.55
CA PHE A 119 -19.28 3.69 -1.45
C PHE A 119 -17.92 3.03 -1.68
N HIS A 120 -17.83 1.70 -1.56
CA HIS A 120 -16.59 0.95 -1.79
C HIS A 120 -15.91 1.28 -3.14
N PRO A 121 -16.59 1.22 -4.30
CA PRO A 121 -15.94 1.54 -5.59
C PRO A 121 -15.55 3.01 -5.75
N ILE A 122 -16.12 3.91 -4.94
CA ILE A 122 -15.86 5.36 -5.00
C ILE A 122 -14.67 5.73 -4.12
N LEU A 123 -14.56 5.12 -2.94
CA LEU A 123 -13.59 5.47 -1.90
C LEU A 123 -12.38 4.53 -1.84
N CYS A 124 -12.53 3.28 -2.30
CA CYS A 124 -11.45 2.30 -2.37
C CYS A 124 -11.04 2.06 -3.83
N HIS A 125 -9.74 1.88 -4.02
CA HIS A 125 -9.18 1.42 -5.27
C HIS A 125 -9.88 0.14 -5.71
N GLN A 126 -10.39 0.17 -6.94
CA GLN A 126 -10.84 -1.02 -7.63
C GLN A 126 -9.66 -1.51 -8.47
N PRO A 127 -9.18 -2.75 -8.28
CA PRO A 127 -8.15 -3.30 -9.15
C PRO A 127 -8.72 -3.36 -10.56
N VAL A 128 -8.31 -2.41 -11.40
CA VAL A 128 -8.61 -2.46 -12.83
C VAL A 128 -7.59 -3.39 -13.44
N HIS A 129 -8.06 -4.52 -13.99
CA HIS A 129 -7.20 -5.40 -14.77
C HIS A 129 -6.66 -4.59 -15.96
N LEU A 130 -5.33 -4.46 -16.01
CA LEU A 130 -4.66 -3.92 -17.19
C LEU A 130 -4.78 -4.99 -18.26
N THR A 131 -5.44 -4.65 -19.37
CA THR A 131 -5.59 -5.56 -20.49
C THR A 131 -4.66 -5.18 -21.64
N ALA A 132 -4.42 -6.08 -22.59
CA ALA A 132 -3.66 -5.83 -23.81
C ALA A 132 -4.24 -4.62 -24.55
N ASP A 133 -5.57 -4.59 -24.73
CA ASP A 133 -6.26 -3.45 -25.34
C ASP A 133 -6.02 -2.14 -24.57
N LYS A 134 -6.17 -2.15 -23.24
CA LYS A 134 -5.94 -0.95 -22.42
C LYS A 134 -4.49 -0.49 -22.46
N LEU A 135 -3.55 -1.40 -22.66
CA LEU A 135 -2.13 -1.09 -22.76
C LEU A 135 -1.78 -0.60 -24.17
N ASP A 136 -2.37 -1.17 -25.23
CA ASP A 136 -2.25 -0.68 -26.61
C ASP A 136 -2.78 0.75 -26.72
N ASP A 137 -3.93 1.03 -26.09
CA ASP A 137 -4.56 2.37 -26.05
C ASP A 137 -3.67 3.46 -25.39
N LEU A 138 -2.65 3.08 -24.62
CA LEU A 138 -1.70 4.04 -24.03
C LEU A 138 -0.64 4.52 -25.04
N PHE A 139 -0.52 3.84 -26.19
CA PHE A 139 0.48 4.16 -27.20
C PHE A 139 -0.17 4.70 -28.47
N GLU A 140 0.46 5.70 -29.06
CA GLU A 140 0.08 6.22 -30.38
C GLU A 140 1.12 5.76 -31.41
N ILE A 141 0.68 5.01 -32.41
CA ILE A 141 1.57 4.52 -33.47
C ILE A 141 1.99 5.68 -34.37
N GLN A 142 3.28 5.98 -34.39
CA GLN A 142 3.87 7.00 -35.26
C GLN A 142 4.33 6.34 -36.57
N TRP A 143 3.61 6.60 -37.65
CA TRP A 143 3.91 6.04 -38.98
C TRP A 143 5.00 6.84 -39.71
N SER A 144 5.78 6.16 -40.56
CA SER A 144 6.66 6.85 -41.50
C SER A 144 5.83 7.68 -42.49
N VAL A 145 6.46 8.72 -43.05
CA VAL A 145 5.85 9.59 -44.06
C VAL A 145 5.28 8.80 -45.24
N GLU A 146 4.17 9.28 -45.79
CA GLU A 146 3.53 8.72 -46.98
C GLU A 146 4.50 8.67 -48.16
N GLY A 147 4.53 7.55 -48.87
CA GLY A 147 5.49 7.30 -49.97
C GLY A 147 6.78 6.60 -49.53
N SER A 148 6.96 6.32 -48.24
CA SER A 148 8.01 5.40 -47.80
C SER A 148 7.62 3.93 -48.09
N ASN A 149 8.59 3.11 -48.52
CA ASN A 149 8.39 1.66 -48.71
C ASN A 149 8.39 0.87 -47.38
N ARG A 150 8.08 1.52 -46.25
CA ARG A 150 8.20 0.94 -44.90
C ARG A 150 6.87 0.54 -44.28
N LEU A 151 5.74 1.02 -44.82
CA LEU A 151 4.40 0.80 -44.27
C LEU A 151 4.11 -0.68 -43.98
N ASN A 152 4.47 -1.59 -44.89
CA ASN A 152 4.22 -3.03 -44.71
C ASN A 152 5.01 -3.61 -43.51
N VAL A 153 6.26 -3.17 -43.32
CA VAL A 153 7.09 -3.58 -42.19
C VAL A 153 6.55 -2.99 -40.88
N GLU A 154 6.11 -1.74 -40.90
CA GLU A 154 5.53 -1.06 -39.74
C GLU A 154 4.22 -1.74 -39.31
N CYS A 155 3.35 -2.10 -40.25
CA CYS A 155 2.13 -2.87 -39.96
C CYS A 155 2.44 -4.23 -39.32
N GLN A 156 3.48 -4.93 -39.78
CA GLN A 156 3.92 -6.19 -39.18
C GLN A 156 4.42 -5.99 -37.75
N ILE A 157 5.22 -4.94 -37.49
CA ILE A 157 5.70 -4.62 -36.14
C ILE A 157 4.54 -4.33 -35.18
N VAL A 158 3.55 -3.55 -35.62
CA VAL A 158 2.35 -3.27 -34.84
C VAL A 158 1.57 -4.54 -34.53
N THR A 159 1.48 -5.45 -35.50
CA THR A 159 0.84 -6.76 -35.30
C THR A 159 1.59 -7.57 -34.26
N PHE A 160 2.92 -7.70 -34.38
CA PHE A 160 3.74 -8.41 -33.40
C PHE A 160 3.66 -7.80 -31.99
N TRP A 161 3.58 -6.47 -31.89
CA TRP A 161 3.38 -5.79 -30.62
C TRP A 161 2.05 -6.18 -29.96
N ARG A 162 0.96 -6.15 -30.73
CA ARG A 162 -0.38 -6.52 -30.23
C ARG A 162 -0.48 -8.00 -29.87
N ASP A 163 0.11 -8.87 -30.68
CA ASP A 163 0.18 -10.31 -30.40
C ASP A 163 0.96 -10.56 -29.11
N PHE A 164 2.12 -9.90 -28.95
CA PHE A 164 2.90 -9.96 -27.71
C PHE A 164 2.09 -9.49 -26.49
N LEU A 165 1.35 -8.39 -26.61
CA LEU A 165 0.49 -7.93 -25.52
C LEU A 165 -0.58 -8.96 -25.16
N GLN A 166 -1.24 -9.57 -26.15
CA GLN A 166 -2.25 -10.61 -25.92
C GLN A 166 -1.66 -11.86 -25.28
N ASP A 167 -0.47 -12.29 -25.71
CA ASP A 167 0.24 -13.43 -25.13
C ASP A 167 0.54 -13.21 -23.63
N THR A 168 0.85 -11.97 -23.23
CA THR A 168 1.11 -11.64 -21.82
C THR A 168 -0.14 -11.69 -20.92
N GLU A 169 -1.35 -11.68 -21.49
CA GLU A 169 -2.60 -11.82 -20.74
C GLU A 169 -2.96 -13.28 -20.40
N GLY A 170 -2.23 -14.26 -20.94
CA GLY A 170 -2.37 -15.66 -20.55
C GLY A 170 -3.58 -16.38 -21.16
N LEU A 171 -3.99 -16.03 -22.38
CA LEU A 171 -4.88 -16.88 -23.19
C LEU A 171 -4.07 -17.95 -23.95
N THR A 172 -3.45 -18.88 -23.21
CA THR A 172 -3.04 -20.20 -23.73
C THR A 172 -3.43 -21.31 -22.76
#